data_AF-A0A095XBF8-F1
#
_entry.id   AF-A0A095XBF8-F1
#
_cell.length_a   1.000
_cell.length_b   1.000
_cell.length_c   1.000
_cell.angle_alpha   90.00
_cell.angle_beta   90.00
_cell.angle_gamma   90.00
#
_symmetry.space_group_name_H-M   'P 1'
#
loop_
_entity.id
_entity.type
_entity.pdbx_description
1 polymer ?
#
loop_
_entity_poly.entity_id
_entity_poly.type
_entity_poly.pdbx_seq_one_letter_code
_entity_poly.pdbx_strand_id
1 'polypeptide(L)'
;MKKFLSFLLVFMLVMSISMNISMAKLDETGAKEISFGTSRGPEDAIIRIADKTYPVKNGTILFINGEIIPEAEVIMDGGKVMIPLRLIAEKLGYEVGWNGAEKKVTLKKADNSIVIATTKYEMAKLIKSTTYVSPDFVEKNLAESAVVTESLGNDFKKFYETDMPISQDKTIERSLRNVIIDEKHEYKDNISSDDAMKLVKEKCLEGLKNFEKTMKEKAKDEPDRFDDDIKLIEKDINRTIYIGEVSKFYRYTIGPYDVLYDRTDGKIYFQIYQAETRIKEVDVNDPNLYLAIFIVG
;
A
#
# COMPACT_ATOMS: atom_id res chain seq x y z
N MET A 1 -36.53 -24.65 -23.75
CA MET A 1 -35.81 -23.38 -24.06
C MET A 1 -35.93 -22.30 -22.98
N LYS A 2 -37.11 -22.00 -22.41
CA LYS A 2 -37.25 -20.97 -21.35
C LYS A 2 -36.46 -21.21 -20.04
N LYS A 3 -36.33 -22.46 -19.58
CA LYS A 3 -35.55 -22.78 -18.36
C LYS A 3 -34.04 -22.66 -18.54
N PHE A 4 -33.52 -22.93 -19.74
CA PHE A 4 -32.10 -22.80 -20.07
C PHE A 4 -31.69 -21.33 -20.25
N LEU A 5 -32.58 -20.52 -20.84
CA LEU A 5 -32.38 -19.09 -20.97
C LEU A 5 -32.41 -18.37 -19.61
N SER A 6 -33.26 -18.82 -18.68
CA SER A 6 -33.30 -18.32 -17.29
C SER A 6 -32.01 -18.67 -16.52
N PHE A 7 -31.48 -19.88 -16.68
CA PHE A 7 -30.20 -20.27 -16.08
C PHE A 7 -29.03 -19.46 -16.63
N LEU A 8 -29.00 -19.20 -17.94
CA LEU A 8 -27.96 -18.37 -18.56
C LEU A 8 -28.05 -16.90 -18.10
N LEU A 9 -29.27 -16.38 -17.91
CA LEU A 9 -29.48 -15.02 -17.43
C LEU A 9 -29.11 -14.87 -15.95
N VAL A 10 -29.45 -15.85 -15.11
CA VAL A 10 -29.05 -15.88 -13.70
C VAL A 10 -27.53 -16.10 -13.57
N PHE A 11 -26.92 -16.91 -14.43
CA PHE A 11 -25.47 -17.11 -14.44
C PHE A 11 -24.72 -15.86 -14.95
N MET A 12 -25.25 -15.15 -15.96
CA MET A 12 -24.75 -13.83 -16.35
C MET A 12 -24.97 -12.77 -15.25
N LEU A 13 -26.09 -12.83 -14.53
CA LEU A 13 -26.36 -11.90 -13.42
C LEU A 13 -25.39 -12.16 -12.25
N VAL A 14 -25.12 -13.43 -11.92
CA VAL A 14 -24.17 -13.82 -10.87
C VAL A 14 -22.72 -13.52 -11.30
N MET A 15 -22.36 -13.66 -12.58
CA MET A 15 -21.08 -13.18 -13.12
C MET A 15 -20.99 -11.64 -13.19
N SER A 16 -22.11 -10.92 -13.28
CA SER A 16 -22.11 -9.45 -13.16
C SER A 16 -22.09 -8.96 -11.70
N ILE A 17 -22.42 -9.85 -10.74
CA ILE A 17 -22.33 -9.59 -9.29
C ILE A 17 -20.97 -10.00 -8.72
N SER A 18 -20.16 -10.80 -9.43
CA SER A 18 -18.70 -10.77 -9.23
C SER A 18 -18.17 -9.48 -9.84
N MET A 19 -18.49 -8.37 -9.15
CA MET A 19 -17.95 -7.05 -9.41
C MET A 19 -16.45 -7.17 -9.65
N ASN A 20 -15.97 -6.36 -10.57
CA ASN A 20 -14.57 -6.05 -10.82
C ASN A 20 -13.87 -5.59 -9.52
N ILE A 21 -13.63 -6.51 -8.59
CA ILE A 21 -12.64 -6.35 -7.56
C ILE A 21 -11.35 -6.58 -8.32
N SER A 22 -10.87 -5.50 -8.94
CA SER A 22 -9.50 -5.40 -9.42
C SER A 22 -8.62 -6.10 -8.41
N MET A 23 -7.80 -7.07 -8.83
CA MET A 23 -6.67 -7.51 -8.02
C MET A 23 -5.92 -6.23 -7.71
N ALA A 24 -6.09 -5.71 -6.49
CA ALA A 24 -5.56 -4.40 -6.16
C ALA A 24 -4.06 -4.51 -6.39
N LYS A 25 -3.53 -3.75 -7.34
CA LYS A 25 -2.08 -3.70 -7.53
C LYS A 25 -1.50 -2.81 -6.43
N LEU A 26 -0.20 -2.91 -6.17
CA LEU A 26 0.45 -1.89 -5.32
C LEU A 26 0.42 -0.52 -6.02
N ASP A 27 0.52 -0.51 -7.36
CA ASP A 27 0.36 0.66 -8.23
C ASP A 27 -0.30 0.27 -9.57
N GLU A 28 -0.91 1.23 -10.27
CA GLU A 28 -1.63 0.98 -11.53
C GLU A 28 -0.75 0.44 -12.67
N THR A 29 0.55 0.78 -12.67
CA THR A 29 1.52 0.42 -13.72
C THR A 29 2.02 -1.02 -13.58
N GLY A 30 1.93 -1.60 -12.37
CA GLY A 30 2.50 -2.91 -12.04
C GLY A 30 4.01 -2.87 -11.86
N ALA A 31 4.54 -1.75 -11.36
CA ALA A 31 5.95 -1.61 -11.07
C ALA A 31 6.36 -2.61 -9.97
N LYS A 32 7.53 -3.21 -10.13
CA LYS A 32 8.10 -4.12 -9.12
C LYS A 32 8.74 -3.37 -7.94
N GLU A 33 8.91 -2.06 -8.04
CA GLU A 33 9.52 -1.24 -7.00
C GLU A 33 8.92 0.17 -7.01
N ILE A 34 8.68 0.68 -5.82
CA ILE A 34 8.26 2.06 -5.56
C ILE A 34 9.24 2.66 -4.56
N SER A 35 9.78 3.84 -4.85
CA SER A 35 10.70 4.55 -3.94
C SER A 35 10.10 5.84 -3.41
N PHE A 36 10.42 6.16 -2.16
CA PHE A 36 10.00 7.33 -1.41
C PHE A 36 11.24 8.08 -0.96
N GLY A 37 11.47 9.23 -1.58
CA GLY A 37 12.64 10.07 -1.33
C GLY A 37 12.28 11.43 -0.76
N THR A 38 13.28 12.12 -0.20
CA THR A 38 13.14 13.52 0.19
C THR A 38 13.37 14.43 -1.02
N SER A 39 12.56 15.48 -1.15
CA SER A 39 12.74 16.49 -2.21
C SER A 39 13.69 17.59 -1.74
N ARG A 40 14.47 18.17 -2.67
CA ARG A 40 15.30 19.36 -2.44
C ARG A 40 14.60 20.67 -2.87
N GLY A 41 13.33 20.59 -3.28
CA GLY A 41 12.52 21.69 -3.80
C GLY A 41 11.39 22.12 -2.86
N PRO A 42 10.33 22.81 -3.35
CA PRO A 42 9.19 23.24 -2.53
C PRO A 42 8.24 22.09 -2.11
N GLU A 43 8.53 20.88 -2.56
CA GLU A 43 7.81 19.65 -2.19
C GLU A 43 8.48 19.03 -0.96
N ASP A 44 7.74 18.29 -0.14
CA ASP A 44 8.31 17.67 1.07
C ASP A 44 8.92 16.29 0.78
N ALA A 45 8.36 15.58 -0.20
CA ALA A 45 8.82 14.25 -0.61
C ALA A 45 8.56 14.01 -2.11
N ILE A 46 9.08 12.90 -2.61
CA ILE A 46 8.85 12.41 -3.97
C ILE A 46 8.58 10.91 -3.93
N ILE A 47 7.67 10.46 -4.80
CA ILE A 47 7.45 9.04 -5.08
C ILE A 47 7.98 8.75 -6.47
N ARG A 48 8.72 7.66 -6.67
CA ARG A 48 9.05 7.17 -8.01
C ARG A 48 8.43 5.81 -8.23
N ILE A 49 7.72 5.68 -9.36
CA ILE A 49 7.07 4.47 -9.83
C ILE A 49 7.47 4.30 -11.30
N ALA A 50 8.10 3.19 -11.63
CA ALA A 50 8.68 2.95 -12.95
C ALA A 50 9.58 4.14 -13.39
N ASP A 51 9.26 4.79 -14.50
CA ASP A 51 9.99 5.93 -15.07
C ASP A 51 9.46 7.30 -14.62
N LYS A 52 8.40 7.33 -13.80
CA LYS A 52 7.73 8.56 -13.38
C LYS A 52 8.11 8.96 -11.96
N THR A 53 8.18 10.27 -11.75
CA THR A 53 8.37 10.89 -10.43
C THR A 53 7.17 11.77 -10.12
N TYR A 54 6.62 11.59 -8.92
CA TYR A 54 5.44 12.29 -8.43
C TYR A 54 5.84 13.15 -7.23
N PRO A 55 5.56 14.46 -7.25
CA PRO A 55 5.79 15.31 -6.09
C PRO A 55 4.77 15.01 -4.99
N VAL A 56 5.23 14.99 -3.75
CA VAL A 56 4.38 14.81 -2.56
C VAL A 56 4.43 16.05 -1.70
N LYS A 57 3.26 16.64 -1.48
CA LYS A 57 3.07 17.81 -0.61
C LYS A 57 2.66 17.37 0.78
N ASN A 58 3.06 18.16 1.78
CA ASN A 58 2.75 17.95 3.19
C ASN A 58 3.20 16.58 3.72
N GLY A 59 4.18 15.95 3.05
CA GLY A 59 4.64 14.58 3.34
C GLY A 59 3.50 13.56 3.47
N THR A 60 2.40 13.73 2.71
CA THR A 60 1.18 12.94 2.87
C THR A 60 0.84 12.16 1.60
N ILE A 61 0.67 10.85 1.73
CA ILE A 61 0.38 9.93 0.63
C ILE A 61 -1.00 9.29 0.81
N LEU A 62 -1.65 9.00 -0.31
CA LEU A 62 -2.96 8.37 -0.34
C LEU A 62 -2.85 6.94 -0.86
N PHE A 63 -3.49 6.01 -0.16
CA PHE A 63 -3.77 4.65 -0.61
C PHE A 63 -5.28 4.44 -0.68
N ILE A 64 -5.73 3.79 -1.76
CA ILE A 64 -7.11 3.32 -1.89
C ILE A 64 -7.07 1.81 -2.15
N ASN A 65 -7.69 1.02 -1.28
CA ASN A 65 -7.69 -0.45 -1.36
C ASN A 65 -6.26 -1.04 -1.46
N GLY A 66 -5.28 -0.37 -0.85
CA GLY A 66 -3.88 -0.77 -0.85
C GLY A 66 -3.09 -0.43 -2.11
N GLU A 67 -3.72 0.23 -3.09
CA GLU A 67 -3.04 0.85 -4.25
C GLU A 67 -2.60 2.26 -3.86
N ILE A 68 -1.35 2.62 -4.16
CA ILE A 68 -0.87 4.00 -4.00
C ILE A 68 -1.44 4.91 -5.09
N ILE A 69 -1.91 6.10 -4.69
CA ILE A 69 -2.46 7.12 -5.57
C ILE A 69 -1.52 8.34 -5.56
N PRO A 70 -0.38 8.28 -6.28
CA PRO A 70 0.70 9.26 -6.17
C PRO A 70 0.34 10.63 -6.76
N GLU A 71 -0.67 10.72 -7.62
CA GLU A 71 -1.17 11.97 -8.21
C GLU A 71 -2.15 12.73 -7.30
N ALA A 72 -2.51 12.16 -6.14
CA ALA A 72 -3.46 12.76 -5.24
C ALA A 72 -2.91 14.06 -4.61
N GLU A 73 -3.56 15.19 -4.88
CA GLU A 73 -3.25 16.45 -4.20
C GLU A 73 -3.87 16.47 -2.81
N VAL A 74 -3.19 15.89 -1.81
CA VAL A 74 -3.60 15.94 -0.41
C VAL A 74 -3.20 17.28 0.21
N ILE A 75 -4.14 17.96 0.85
CA ILE A 75 -3.91 19.29 1.43
C ILE A 75 -4.14 19.28 2.95
N MET A 76 -3.49 20.23 3.61
CA MET A 76 -3.71 20.53 5.03
C MET A 76 -4.53 21.83 5.14
N ASP A 77 -5.69 21.75 5.78
CA ASP A 77 -6.56 22.90 6.02
C ASP A 77 -6.98 22.96 7.49
N GLY A 78 -6.57 24.02 8.19
CA GLY A 78 -6.79 24.15 9.64
C GLY A 78 -6.20 22.99 10.45
N GLY A 79 -5.08 22.41 10.01
CA GLY A 79 -4.45 21.24 10.64
C GLY A 79 -5.11 19.90 10.35
N LYS A 80 -6.11 19.85 9.47
CA LYS A 80 -6.80 18.61 9.07
C LYS A 80 -6.40 18.20 7.66
N VAL A 81 -6.26 16.89 7.47
CA VAL A 81 -6.07 16.29 6.15
C VAL A 81 -7.37 16.43 5.35
N MET A 82 -7.24 16.92 4.12
CA MET A 82 -8.34 17.00 3.17
C MET A 82 -7.92 16.39 1.84
N ILE A 83 -8.81 15.59 1.24
CA ILE A 83 -8.55 14.78 0.05
C ILE A 83 -9.57 15.10 -1.07
N PRO A 84 -9.17 15.04 -2.35
CA PRO A 84 -10.02 15.42 -3.47
C PRO A 84 -11.16 14.42 -3.68
N LEU A 85 -12.40 14.83 -3.41
CA LEU A 85 -13.58 13.98 -3.40
C LEU A 85 -13.77 13.20 -4.72
N ARG A 86 -13.58 13.88 -5.86
CA ARG A 86 -13.79 13.26 -7.18
C ARG A 86 -12.83 12.10 -7.40
N LEU A 87 -11.54 12.30 -7.12
CA LEU A 87 -10.51 11.28 -7.28
C LEU A 87 -10.85 10.04 -6.45
N ILE A 88 -11.18 10.23 -5.16
CA ILE A 88 -11.57 9.14 -4.27
C ILE A 88 -12.80 8.42 -4.81
N ALA A 89 -13.86 9.17 -5.14
CA ALA A 89 -15.11 8.60 -5.60
C ALA A 89 -14.92 7.79 -6.89
N GLU A 90 -14.20 8.32 -7.88
CA GLU A 90 -13.92 7.63 -9.15
C GLU A 90 -13.08 6.37 -8.95
N LYS A 91 -12.02 6.42 -8.11
CA LYS A 91 -11.22 5.23 -7.77
C LYS A 91 -12.03 4.17 -7.02
N LEU A 92 -13.02 4.59 -6.24
CA LEU A 92 -14.01 3.71 -5.62
C LEU A 92 -15.16 3.31 -6.58
N GLY A 93 -15.10 3.66 -7.86
CA GLY A 93 -16.09 3.26 -8.86
C GLY A 93 -17.43 4.01 -8.82
N TYR A 94 -17.47 5.20 -8.21
CA TYR A 94 -18.62 6.09 -8.30
C TYR A 94 -18.57 6.94 -9.57
N GLU A 95 -19.72 7.15 -10.21
CA GLU A 95 -19.93 8.21 -11.18
C GLU A 95 -20.11 9.55 -10.45
N VAL A 96 -19.39 10.58 -10.90
CA VAL A 96 -19.37 11.90 -10.26
C VAL A 96 -20.03 12.94 -11.15
N GLY A 97 -21.16 13.48 -10.70
CA GLY A 97 -21.85 14.61 -11.31
C GLY A 97 -21.61 15.93 -10.56
N TRP A 98 -21.60 17.05 -11.28
CA TRP A 98 -21.54 18.39 -10.70
C TRP A 98 -22.68 19.26 -11.23
N ASN A 99 -23.43 19.88 -10.32
CA ASN A 99 -24.39 20.94 -10.62
C ASN A 99 -23.83 22.26 -10.09
N GLY A 100 -23.33 23.10 -10.99
CA GLY A 100 -22.71 24.39 -10.65
C GLY A 100 -23.69 25.44 -10.15
N ALA A 101 -24.94 25.42 -10.62
CA ALA A 101 -25.98 26.36 -10.16
C ALA A 101 -26.34 26.11 -8.70
N GLU A 102 -26.43 24.84 -8.31
CA GLU A 102 -26.78 24.43 -6.95
C GLU A 102 -25.56 24.20 -6.04
N LYS A 103 -24.35 24.26 -6.60
CA LYS A 103 -23.08 23.89 -5.94
C LYS A 103 -23.14 22.49 -5.29
N LYS A 104 -23.67 21.53 -6.04
CA LYS A 104 -23.89 20.14 -5.57
C LYS A 104 -23.04 19.14 -6.35
N VAL A 105 -22.40 18.24 -5.62
CA VAL A 105 -21.78 17.04 -6.16
C VAL A 105 -22.77 15.88 -5.99
N THR A 106 -22.96 15.08 -7.03
CA THR A 106 -23.75 13.85 -6.97
C THR A 106 -22.82 12.67 -7.22
N LEU A 107 -22.85 11.67 -6.36
CA LEU A 107 -22.06 10.45 -6.46
C LEU A 107 -23.02 9.28 -6.61
N LYS A 108 -22.80 8.42 -7.62
CA LYS A 108 -23.64 7.25 -7.87
C LYS A 108 -22.79 6.00 -8.04
N LYS A 109 -23.15 4.92 -7.34
CA LYS A 109 -22.54 3.59 -7.50
C LYS A 109 -23.63 2.54 -7.27
N ALA A 110 -23.97 1.77 -8.30
CA ALA A 110 -25.09 0.82 -8.28
C ALA A 110 -26.38 1.48 -7.73
N ASP A 111 -27.05 0.85 -6.74
CA ASP A 111 -28.26 1.37 -6.10
C ASP A 111 -27.98 2.48 -5.07
N ASN A 112 -26.72 2.82 -4.82
CA ASN A 112 -26.33 3.88 -3.89
C ASN A 112 -26.20 5.23 -4.63
N SER A 113 -26.92 6.25 -4.16
CA SER A 113 -26.84 7.62 -4.69
C SER A 113 -26.70 8.60 -3.54
N ILE A 114 -25.57 9.30 -3.51
CA ILE A 114 -25.22 10.27 -2.48
C ILE A 114 -25.20 11.66 -3.11
N VAL A 115 -25.94 12.59 -2.52
CA VAL A 115 -25.98 13.99 -2.98
C VAL A 115 -25.35 14.88 -1.92
N ILE A 116 -24.29 15.59 -2.29
CA ILE A 116 -23.48 16.41 -1.41
C ILE A 116 -23.64 17.88 -1.81
N ALA A 117 -24.22 18.68 -0.93
CA ALA A 117 -24.24 20.13 -1.08
C ALA A 117 -22.99 20.73 -0.44
N THR A 118 -22.10 21.33 -1.25
CA THR A 118 -20.80 21.88 -0.78
C THR A 118 -20.94 23.04 0.21
N THR A 119 -22.14 23.59 0.37
CA THR A 119 -22.46 24.68 1.30
C THR A 119 -22.97 24.22 2.67
N LYS A 120 -23.28 22.92 2.85
CA LYS A 120 -23.95 22.40 4.05
C LYS A 120 -23.07 21.49 4.93
N TYR A 121 -21.99 20.96 4.38
CA TYR A 121 -21.09 20.07 5.12
C TYR A 121 -19.84 20.83 5.56
N GLU A 122 -19.61 20.99 6.87
CA GLU A 122 -18.34 21.51 7.40
C GLU A 122 -17.13 20.67 6.94
N MET A 123 -17.37 19.40 6.60
CA MET A 123 -16.38 18.42 6.15
C MET A 123 -16.14 18.44 4.63
N ALA A 124 -16.77 19.34 3.86
CA ALA A 124 -16.53 19.50 2.42
C ALA A 124 -16.21 20.96 2.08
N LYS A 125 -15.12 21.21 1.36
CA LYS A 125 -14.67 22.57 0.98
C LYS A 125 -14.34 22.64 -0.49
N LEU A 126 -14.78 23.72 -1.15
CA LEU A 126 -14.40 24.01 -2.54
C LEU A 126 -13.15 24.89 -2.54
N ILE A 127 -12.03 24.36 -3.05
CA ILE A 127 -10.74 25.06 -3.14
C ILE A 127 -10.25 24.96 -4.58
N LYS A 128 -10.01 26.10 -5.24
CA LYS A 128 -9.55 26.18 -6.65
C LYS A 128 -10.34 25.25 -7.60
N SER A 129 -11.67 25.23 -7.46
CA SER A 129 -12.60 24.39 -8.24
C SER A 129 -12.57 22.88 -7.93
N THR A 130 -11.78 22.44 -6.96
CA THR A 130 -11.78 21.05 -6.47
C THR A 130 -12.54 20.98 -5.16
N THR A 131 -13.47 20.02 -5.05
CA THR A 131 -14.14 19.71 -3.79
C THR A 131 -13.26 18.77 -2.98
N TYR A 132 -12.84 19.23 -1.81
CA TYR A 132 -12.08 18.49 -0.84
C TYR A 132 -12.97 18.01 0.30
N VAL A 133 -12.71 16.81 0.81
CA VAL A 133 -13.40 16.23 1.96
C VAL A 133 -12.42 15.68 2.99
N SER A 134 -12.84 15.54 4.25
CA SER A 134 -12.02 14.86 5.25
C SER A 134 -12.09 13.33 5.10
N PRO A 135 -11.11 12.57 5.60
CA PRO A 135 -11.19 11.11 5.71
C PRO A 135 -12.46 10.63 6.44
N ASP A 136 -12.88 11.26 7.54
CA ASP A 136 -14.13 10.96 8.24
C ASP A 136 -15.38 11.05 7.33
N PHE A 137 -15.37 11.97 6.36
CA PHE A 137 -16.45 12.06 5.40
C PHE A 137 -16.46 10.83 4.48
N VAL A 138 -15.30 10.38 4.02
CA VAL A 138 -15.17 9.21 3.16
C VAL A 138 -15.60 7.94 3.89
N GLU A 139 -15.15 7.72 5.12
CA GLU A 139 -15.57 6.58 5.93
C GLU A 139 -17.10 6.58 6.20
N LYS A 140 -17.70 7.75 6.43
CA LYS A 140 -19.15 7.81 6.70
C LYS A 140 -20.03 7.61 5.48
N ASN A 141 -19.50 7.80 4.27
CA ASN A 141 -20.33 7.92 3.06
C ASN A 141 -19.90 7.01 1.90
N LEU A 142 -18.61 6.73 1.73
CA LEU A 142 -18.06 6.17 0.49
C LEU A 142 -17.35 4.83 0.67
N ALA A 143 -16.70 4.61 1.80
CA ALA A 143 -15.83 3.46 2.05
C ALA A 143 -16.09 2.86 3.44
N GLU A 144 -15.61 1.64 3.68
CA GLU A 144 -15.75 0.95 4.97
C GLU A 144 -14.84 1.57 6.03
N SER A 145 -13.65 2.04 5.63
CA SER A 145 -12.71 2.71 6.53
C SER A 145 -11.94 3.83 5.82
N ALA A 146 -11.54 4.83 6.58
CA ALA A 146 -10.61 5.87 6.15
C ALA A 146 -9.67 6.24 7.32
N VAL A 147 -8.45 5.70 7.31
CA VAL A 147 -7.47 5.85 8.38
C VAL A 147 -6.42 6.88 7.98
N VAL A 148 -6.01 7.73 8.93
CA VAL A 148 -4.83 8.59 8.79
C VAL A 148 -3.78 8.18 9.81
N THR A 149 -2.56 7.91 9.37
CA THR A 149 -1.41 7.71 10.25
C THR A 149 -0.38 8.81 10.05
N GLU A 150 0.36 9.14 11.10
CA GLU A 150 1.44 10.12 11.04
C GLU A 150 2.71 9.49 10.46
N SER A 151 3.60 10.33 9.93
CA SER A 151 4.96 9.87 9.62
C SER A 151 5.65 9.41 10.91
N LEU A 152 6.62 8.51 10.78
CA LEU A 152 7.43 8.07 11.90
C LEU A 152 8.13 9.29 12.54
N GLY A 153 7.73 9.61 13.77
CA GLY A 153 8.32 10.70 14.55
C GLY A 153 9.71 10.35 15.09
N ASN A 154 10.35 11.28 15.80
CA ASN A 154 11.67 11.06 16.40
C ASN A 154 11.63 10.05 17.56
N ASP A 155 10.48 9.92 18.22
CA ASP A 155 10.27 8.98 19.32
C ASP A 155 9.61 7.71 18.77
N PHE A 156 10.42 6.70 18.49
CA PHE A 156 9.96 5.41 17.97
C PHE A 156 10.44 4.24 18.85
N LYS A 157 9.61 3.19 18.91
CA LYS A 157 10.05 1.91 19.47
C LYS A 157 11.11 1.33 18.56
N LYS A 158 12.13 0.72 19.16
CA LYS A 158 13.28 0.18 18.46
C LYS A 158 13.33 -1.33 18.57
N PHE A 159 13.83 -1.99 17.54
CA PHE A 159 14.28 -3.37 17.66
C PHE A 159 15.55 -3.39 18.51
N TYR A 160 15.49 -4.04 19.68
CA TYR A 160 16.58 -4.05 20.67
C TYR A 160 17.93 -4.49 20.09
N GLU A 161 17.93 -5.38 19.10
CA GLU A 161 19.16 -5.92 18.48
C GLU A 161 19.74 -5.00 17.40
N THR A 162 18.92 -4.18 16.71
CA THR A 162 19.34 -3.41 15.52
C THR A 162 19.23 -1.89 15.67
N ASP A 163 18.66 -1.41 16.78
CA ASP A 163 18.32 0.00 17.05
C ASP A 163 17.42 0.64 15.98
N MET A 164 16.86 -0.17 15.06
CA MET A 164 16.02 0.30 13.97
C MET A 164 14.60 0.58 14.42
N PRO A 165 13.91 1.56 13.81
CA PRO A 165 12.53 1.84 14.12
C PRO A 165 11.61 0.65 13.85
N ILE A 166 10.67 0.42 14.76
CA ILE A 166 9.49 -0.40 14.53
C ILE A 166 8.44 0.48 13.89
N SER A 167 7.97 0.08 12.72
CA SER A 167 6.94 0.79 12.00
C SER A 167 5.63 0.83 12.78
N GLN A 168 4.92 1.95 12.67
CA GLN A 168 3.66 2.17 13.37
C GLN A 168 2.58 1.18 12.89
N ASP A 169 1.62 0.88 13.76
CA ASP A 169 0.42 0.10 13.39
C ASP A 169 -0.36 0.80 12.25
N LYS A 170 -1.08 0.02 11.46
CA LYS A 170 -1.92 0.48 10.33
C LYS A 170 -1.23 1.42 9.33
N THR A 171 0.09 1.33 9.20
CA THR A 171 0.89 2.15 8.28
C THR A 171 1.44 1.29 7.15
N ILE A 172 1.39 1.77 5.91
CA ILE A 172 2.04 1.10 4.77
C ILE A 172 3.46 1.64 4.63
N GLU A 173 3.65 2.94 4.44
CA GLU A 173 4.97 3.56 4.27
C GLU A 173 5.30 4.47 5.45
N ARG A 174 6.25 4.05 6.31
CA ARG A 174 6.48 4.71 7.60
C ARG A 174 7.10 6.09 7.52
N SER A 175 7.77 6.44 6.41
CA SER A 175 8.46 7.74 6.31
C SER A 175 7.51 8.91 6.08
N LEU A 176 6.26 8.65 5.68
CA LEU A 176 5.28 9.67 5.29
C LEU A 176 3.98 9.49 6.07
N ARG A 177 3.15 10.54 6.12
CA ARG A 177 1.77 10.46 6.63
C ARG A 177 0.94 9.64 5.64
N ASN A 178 0.27 8.59 6.11
CA ASN A 178 -0.55 7.75 5.24
C ASN A 178 -2.02 8.14 5.40
N VAL A 179 -2.73 8.30 4.29
CA VAL A 179 -4.20 8.30 4.24
C VAL A 179 -4.59 7.01 3.54
N ILE A 180 -5.31 6.13 4.23
CA ILE A 180 -5.65 4.80 3.73
C ILE A 180 -7.17 4.67 3.71
N ILE A 181 -7.74 4.48 2.53
CA ILE A 181 -9.17 4.32 2.32
C ILE A 181 -9.41 2.92 1.80
N ASP A 182 -10.24 2.14 2.49
CA ASP A 182 -10.54 0.77 2.09
C ASP A 182 -12.06 0.55 2.00
N GLU A 183 -12.51 -0.03 0.90
CA GLU A 183 -13.83 -0.66 0.83
C GLU A 183 -13.84 -1.97 1.61
N LYS A 184 -15.03 -2.50 1.85
CA LYS A 184 -15.16 -3.85 2.37
C LYS A 184 -14.63 -4.86 1.33
N HIS A 185 -13.59 -5.60 1.71
CA HIS A 185 -12.99 -6.63 0.87
C HIS A 185 -13.20 -8.02 1.49
N GLU A 186 -13.55 -8.99 0.64
CA GLU A 186 -13.50 -10.41 0.97
C GLU A 186 -12.30 -11.03 0.25
N TYR A 187 -11.33 -11.54 1.01
CA TYR A 187 -10.15 -12.20 0.45
C TYR A 187 -10.50 -13.66 0.14
N LYS A 188 -10.38 -14.06 -1.13
CA LYS A 188 -10.88 -15.36 -1.63
C LYS A 188 -10.36 -16.57 -0.86
N ASP A 189 -9.12 -16.51 -0.39
CA ASP A 189 -8.44 -17.67 0.17
C ASP A 189 -8.49 -17.70 1.71
N ASN A 190 -8.97 -16.63 2.36
CA ASN A 190 -9.06 -16.47 3.82
C ASN A 190 -7.85 -17.05 4.59
N ILE A 191 -6.66 -16.96 4.01
CA ILE A 191 -5.44 -17.50 4.60
C ILE A 191 -5.18 -16.76 5.91
N SER A 192 -4.85 -17.51 6.96
CA SER A 192 -4.50 -16.92 8.26
C SER A 192 -3.17 -16.16 8.17
N SER A 193 -2.95 -15.18 9.04
CA SER A 193 -1.66 -14.49 9.11
C SER A 193 -0.51 -15.44 9.44
N ASP A 194 -0.76 -16.50 10.21
CA ASP A 194 0.23 -17.54 10.54
C ASP A 194 0.60 -18.39 9.32
N ASP A 195 -0.38 -18.77 8.49
CA ASP A 195 -0.11 -19.54 7.28
C ASP A 195 0.55 -18.68 6.20
N ALA A 196 0.13 -17.43 6.05
CA ALA A 196 0.81 -16.46 5.20
C ALA A 196 2.26 -16.22 5.66
N MET A 197 2.52 -16.19 6.97
CA MET A 197 3.89 -16.09 7.50
C MET A 197 4.75 -17.29 7.10
N LYS A 198 4.21 -18.51 7.09
CA LYS A 198 4.94 -19.71 6.62
C LYS A 198 5.33 -19.57 5.16
N LEU A 199 4.41 -19.11 4.31
CA LEU A 199 4.68 -18.86 2.88
C LEU A 199 5.75 -17.79 2.69
N VAL A 200 5.68 -16.70 3.46
CA VAL A 200 6.70 -15.64 3.45
C VAL A 200 8.06 -16.20 3.83
N LYS A 201 8.16 -16.97 4.92
CA LYS A 201 9.43 -17.61 5.35
C LYS A 201 9.98 -18.54 4.28
N GLU A 202 9.14 -19.39 3.70
CA GLU A 202 9.54 -20.32 2.65
C GLU A 202 10.13 -19.58 1.44
N LYS A 203 9.43 -18.54 0.95
CA LYS A 203 9.90 -17.72 -0.18
C LYS A 203 11.18 -16.95 0.14
N CYS A 204 11.32 -16.43 1.36
CA CYS A 204 12.54 -15.76 1.78
C CYS A 204 13.72 -16.74 1.84
N LEU A 205 13.53 -17.94 2.40
CA LEU A 205 14.58 -18.97 2.43
C LEU A 205 14.95 -19.48 1.03
N GLU A 206 13.97 -19.61 0.12
CA GLU A 206 14.23 -19.89 -1.30
C GLU A 206 15.12 -18.80 -1.92
N GLY A 207 14.74 -17.52 -1.74
CA GLY A 207 15.54 -16.39 -2.19
C GLY A 207 16.94 -16.35 -1.57
N LEU A 208 17.10 -16.76 -0.31
CA LEU A 208 18.39 -16.74 0.38
C LEU A 208 19.35 -17.75 -0.22
N LYS A 209 18.88 -18.95 -0.56
CA LYS A 209 19.68 -19.97 -1.25
C LYS A 209 20.19 -19.47 -2.62
N ASN A 210 19.32 -18.83 -3.40
CA ASN A 210 19.68 -18.28 -4.71
C ASN A 210 20.67 -17.11 -4.57
N PHE A 211 20.46 -16.25 -3.58
CA PHE A 211 21.36 -15.14 -3.25
C PHE A 211 22.74 -15.64 -2.81
N GLU A 212 22.82 -16.60 -1.87
CA GLU A 212 24.07 -17.21 -1.39
C GLU A 212 24.89 -17.78 -2.55
N LYS A 213 24.25 -18.55 -3.43
CA LYS A 213 24.89 -19.10 -4.64
C LYS A 213 25.52 -17.99 -5.47
N THR A 214 24.77 -16.92 -5.72
CA THR A 214 25.24 -15.77 -6.51
C THR A 214 26.43 -15.07 -5.84
N MET A 215 26.39 -14.90 -4.51
CA MET A 215 27.47 -14.24 -3.76
C MET A 215 28.76 -15.07 -3.78
N LYS A 216 28.65 -16.40 -3.64
CA LYS A 216 29.78 -17.34 -3.77
C LYS A 216 30.41 -17.29 -5.16
N GLU A 217 29.60 -17.23 -6.21
CA GLU A 217 30.08 -17.11 -7.59
C GLU A 217 30.79 -15.77 -7.86
N LYS A 218 30.36 -14.68 -7.20
CA LYS A 218 31.00 -13.35 -7.30
C LYS A 218 32.31 -13.27 -6.50
N ALA A 219 32.37 -13.90 -5.33
CA ALA A 219 33.53 -13.90 -4.44
C ALA A 219 34.49 -15.07 -4.70
N LYS A 220 34.88 -15.28 -5.97
CA LYS A 220 35.63 -16.48 -6.40
C LYS A 220 36.89 -16.79 -5.57
N ASP A 221 37.58 -15.76 -5.12
CA ASP A 221 38.84 -15.89 -4.37
C ASP A 221 38.60 -16.14 -2.87
N GLU A 222 37.41 -15.80 -2.35
CA GLU A 222 37.00 -15.94 -0.95
C GLU A 222 35.49 -16.31 -0.87
N PRO A 223 35.09 -17.53 -1.29
CA PRO A 223 33.68 -17.89 -1.42
C PRO A 223 32.92 -17.81 -0.09
N ASP A 224 33.59 -18.05 1.02
CA ASP A 224 32.99 -18.07 2.35
C ASP A 224 32.90 -16.67 2.99
N ARG A 225 33.29 -15.62 2.27
CA ARG A 225 33.32 -14.22 2.76
C ARG A 225 32.00 -13.75 3.36
N PHE A 226 30.88 -14.27 2.87
CA PHE A 226 29.52 -13.84 3.27
C PHE A 226 28.80 -14.89 4.13
N ASP A 227 29.44 -15.99 4.54
CA ASP A 227 28.77 -17.09 5.23
C ASP A 227 28.11 -16.66 6.55
N ASP A 228 28.73 -15.73 7.27
CA ASP A 228 28.17 -15.21 8.54
C ASP A 228 26.97 -14.29 8.30
N ASP A 229 26.99 -13.49 7.23
CA ASP A 229 25.83 -12.69 6.82
C ASP A 229 24.66 -13.60 6.41
N ILE A 230 24.93 -14.66 5.63
CA ILE A 230 23.90 -15.62 5.21
C ILE A 230 23.25 -16.30 6.43
N LYS A 231 24.05 -16.74 7.42
CA LYS A 231 23.53 -17.31 8.67
C LYS A 231 22.69 -16.31 9.46
N LEU A 232 23.08 -15.03 9.48
CA LEU A 232 22.31 -13.98 10.15
C LEU A 232 20.96 -13.77 9.46
N ILE A 233 20.95 -13.68 8.13
CA ILE A 233 19.71 -13.54 7.34
C ILE A 233 18.79 -14.73 7.58
N GLU A 234 19.32 -15.96 7.54
CA GLU A 234 18.55 -17.18 7.80
C GLU A 234 17.92 -17.15 9.21
N LYS A 235 18.70 -16.73 10.22
CA LYS A 235 18.22 -16.58 11.59
C LYS A 235 17.08 -15.56 11.68
N ASP A 236 17.19 -14.42 11.01
CA ASP A 236 16.17 -13.37 11.01
C ASP A 236 14.89 -13.81 10.29
N ILE A 237 15.01 -14.53 9.16
CA ILE A 237 13.87 -15.15 8.49
C ILE A 237 13.16 -16.15 9.41
N ASN A 238 13.91 -16.98 10.13
CA ASN A 238 13.29 -17.94 11.05
C ASN A 238 12.58 -17.25 12.23
N ARG A 239 13.04 -16.05 12.60
CA ARG A 239 12.49 -15.20 13.67
C ARG A 239 11.43 -14.20 13.21
N THR A 240 10.87 -14.32 12.00
CA THR A 240 9.83 -13.39 11.53
C THR A 240 8.73 -13.17 12.56
N ILE A 241 8.35 -11.91 12.77
CA ILE A 241 7.32 -11.49 13.73
C ILE A 241 6.16 -10.88 12.96
N TYR A 242 4.93 -11.19 13.39
CA TYR A 242 3.74 -10.51 12.91
C TYR A 242 3.58 -9.14 13.55
N ILE A 243 3.39 -8.11 12.73
CA ILE A 243 3.23 -6.71 13.17
C ILE A 243 1.74 -6.35 13.25
N GLY A 244 0.94 -6.77 12.28
CA GLY A 244 -0.47 -6.39 12.19
C GLY A 244 -1.01 -6.44 10.76
N GLU A 245 -2.18 -5.83 10.58
CA GLU A 245 -2.87 -5.72 9.30
C GLU A 245 -3.00 -4.25 8.90
N VAL A 246 -2.83 -3.98 7.61
CA VAL A 246 -3.16 -2.68 7.03
C VAL A 246 -3.71 -2.87 5.63
N SER A 247 -4.86 -2.26 5.33
CA SER A 247 -5.51 -2.40 4.02
C SER A 247 -5.58 -3.85 3.57
N LYS A 248 -4.99 -4.23 2.43
CA LYS A 248 -4.92 -5.60 1.92
C LYS A 248 -3.74 -6.43 2.45
N PHE A 249 -2.88 -5.89 3.30
CA PHE A 249 -1.62 -6.52 3.68
C PHE A 249 -1.67 -7.16 5.07
N TYR A 250 -1.11 -8.36 5.17
CA TYR A 250 -0.48 -8.80 6.41
C TYR A 250 0.92 -8.23 6.49
N ARG A 251 1.29 -7.72 7.67
CA ARG A 251 2.60 -7.13 7.92
C ARG A 251 3.42 -8.00 8.83
N TYR A 252 4.66 -8.19 8.43
CA TYR A 252 5.67 -8.88 9.21
C TYR A 252 6.95 -8.07 9.28
N THR A 253 7.87 -8.52 10.13
CA THR A 253 9.26 -8.05 10.10
C THR A 253 10.22 -9.23 10.06
N ILE A 254 11.27 -9.08 9.25
CA ILE A 254 12.42 -9.98 9.18
C ILE A 254 13.64 -9.15 9.58
N GLY A 255 14.09 -9.34 10.82
CA GLY A 255 15.14 -8.51 11.41
C GLY A 255 14.68 -7.05 11.51
N PRO A 256 15.37 -6.09 10.87
CA PRO A 256 14.97 -4.68 10.90
C PRO A 256 14.06 -4.23 9.74
N TYR A 257 13.62 -5.13 8.86
CA TYR A 257 12.88 -4.79 7.65
C TYR A 257 11.45 -5.27 7.69
N ASP A 258 10.54 -4.44 7.17
CA ASP A 258 9.14 -4.82 7.08
C ASP A 258 8.88 -5.62 5.81
N VAL A 259 7.94 -6.55 5.93
CA VAL A 259 7.44 -7.36 4.82
C VAL A 259 5.94 -7.17 4.73
N LEU A 260 5.46 -6.86 3.53
CA LEU A 260 4.04 -6.84 3.21
C LEU A 260 3.69 -8.10 2.43
N TYR A 261 2.72 -8.86 2.92
CA TYR A 261 2.09 -9.96 2.17
C TYR A 261 0.72 -9.49 1.68
N ASP A 262 0.53 -9.43 0.38
CA ASP A 262 -0.73 -9.05 -0.25
C ASP A 262 -1.72 -10.21 -0.21
N ARG A 263 -2.83 -10.01 0.50
CA ARG A 263 -3.86 -11.03 0.69
C ARG A 263 -4.73 -11.26 -0.56
N THR A 264 -4.58 -10.45 -1.60
CA THR A 264 -5.38 -10.55 -2.82
C THR A 264 -4.73 -11.45 -3.88
N ASP A 265 -3.39 -11.45 -3.97
CA ASP A 265 -2.65 -12.19 -4.99
C ASP A 265 -1.44 -12.98 -4.45
N GLY A 266 -1.18 -12.92 -3.14
CA GLY A 266 -0.10 -13.65 -2.48
C GLY A 266 1.30 -13.08 -2.71
N LYS A 267 1.42 -11.90 -3.34
CA LYS A 267 2.72 -11.25 -3.53
C LYS A 267 3.32 -10.80 -2.22
N ILE A 268 4.65 -10.82 -2.18
CA ILE A 268 5.45 -10.40 -1.04
C ILE A 268 6.24 -9.16 -1.45
N TYR A 269 6.28 -8.15 -0.60
CA TYR A 269 7.07 -6.95 -0.80
C TYR A 269 7.98 -6.71 0.40
N PHE A 270 9.25 -6.41 0.15
CA PHE A 270 10.18 -5.91 1.16
C PHE A 270 10.13 -4.38 1.22
N GLN A 271 10.13 -3.85 2.44
CA GLN A 271 10.33 -2.43 2.70
C GLN A 271 11.78 -2.20 3.12
N ILE A 272 12.53 -1.51 2.28
CA ILE A 272 13.97 -1.29 2.42
C ILE A 272 14.20 0.15 2.85
N TYR A 273 14.81 0.32 4.01
CA TYR A 273 15.01 1.62 4.65
C TYR A 273 16.46 2.10 4.53
N GLN A 274 16.80 2.71 3.40
CA GLN A 274 18.14 3.30 3.18
C GLN A 274 18.02 4.82 2.99
N ALA A 275 18.81 5.42 2.09
CA ALA A 275 18.72 6.84 1.74
C ALA A 275 17.31 7.24 1.25
N GLU A 276 16.59 6.31 0.64
CA GLU A 276 15.18 6.40 0.31
C GLU A 276 14.49 5.13 0.80
N THR A 277 13.24 5.23 1.26
CA THR A 277 12.45 4.02 1.52
C THR A 277 12.04 3.42 0.19
N ARG A 278 12.09 2.10 0.06
CA ARG A 278 11.60 1.38 -1.13
C ARG A 278 10.66 0.26 -0.74
N ILE A 279 9.54 0.13 -1.42
CA ILE A 279 8.68 -1.05 -1.37
C ILE A 279 8.94 -1.83 -2.65
N LYS A 280 9.55 -3.01 -2.53
CA LYS A 280 10.01 -3.83 -3.65
C LYS A 280 9.38 -5.21 -3.61
N GLU A 281 8.77 -5.63 -4.71
CA GLU A 281 8.27 -6.99 -4.90
C GLU A 281 9.44 -7.98 -4.78
N VAL A 282 9.25 -9.03 -3.98
CA VAL A 282 10.25 -10.07 -3.75
C VAL A 282 10.33 -10.95 -5.00
N ASP A 283 11.48 -10.90 -5.66
CA ASP A 283 11.89 -11.86 -6.67
C ASP A 283 12.96 -12.78 -6.06
N VAL A 284 12.61 -14.04 -5.85
CA VAL A 284 13.52 -15.05 -5.25
C VAL A 284 14.76 -15.31 -6.11
N ASN A 285 14.78 -14.84 -7.36
CA ASN A 285 15.93 -14.95 -8.26
C ASN A 285 16.71 -13.62 -8.38
N ASP A 286 16.34 -12.56 -7.65
CA ASP A 286 17.09 -11.32 -7.67
C ASP A 286 18.48 -11.54 -7.03
N PRO A 287 19.59 -11.38 -7.81
CA PRO A 287 20.94 -11.58 -7.32
C PRO A 287 21.36 -10.59 -6.22
N ASN A 288 20.55 -9.56 -5.97
CA ASN A 288 20.78 -8.54 -4.95
C ASN A 288 19.66 -8.49 -3.90
N LEU A 289 18.78 -9.51 -3.83
CA LEU A 289 17.59 -9.53 -2.98
C LEU A 289 17.87 -9.06 -1.54
N TYR A 290 18.95 -9.55 -0.94
CA TYR A 290 19.34 -9.23 0.43
C TYR A 290 20.49 -8.23 0.55
N LEU A 291 21.07 -7.79 -0.57
CA LEU A 291 22.30 -6.98 -0.56
C LEU A 291 22.07 -5.62 0.12
N ALA A 292 21.03 -4.90 -0.31
CA ALA A 292 20.67 -3.58 0.23
C ALA A 292 20.08 -3.65 1.65
N ILE A 293 19.77 -4.86 2.12
CA ILE A 293 19.01 -5.10 3.33
C ILE A 293 19.97 -5.57 4.44
N PHE A 294 20.77 -6.59 4.18
CA PHE A 294 21.56 -7.22 5.24
C PHE A 294 23.07 -7.02 5.09
N ILE A 295 23.55 -6.63 3.91
CA ILE A 295 25.00 -6.57 3.63
C ILE A 295 25.52 -5.14 3.62
N VAL A 296 24.83 -4.23 2.91
CA VAL A 296 25.32 -2.86 2.74
C VAL A 296 24.95 -1.98 3.94
N GLY A 297 23.82 -2.26 4.60
CA GLY A 297 23.28 -1.44 5.69
C GLY A 297 23.00 -0.02 5.23
#